data_AF-A0AAD7UJU9-F1
#
_entry.id   AF-A0AAD7UJU9-F1
#
_cell.length_a   1.000
_cell.length_b   1.000
_cell.length_c   1.000
_cell.angle_alpha   90.00
_cell.angle_beta   90.00
_cell.angle_gamma   90.00
#
_symmetry.space_group_name_H-M   'P 1'
#
loop_
_entity.id
_entity.type
_entity.pdbx_description
1 polymer ?
#
loop_
_entity_poly.entity_id
_entity_poly.type
_entity_poly.pdbx_seq_one_letter_code
_entity_poly.pdbx_strand_id
1 'polypeptide(L)'
;MGKGRGKGRKRVSVGLSPPLAAPEMKAAFEWLGWSPQKDSPVARALETHFPGAVPGSALTARLASVLRSHGVVPGNSILGTSICSDEINNEAGDMADQLRAYFGQVFTMGGIGGAPFVGRTGFHAFSHHVPDGGHVVVFFGPHVGISNAGEIGKYHRDGQRHESTACGAVSAAFQQCCEGKHGPSFFDAHDVQQSWLRDQIAPRVDEVVTARNTNAKLAMTAFDIIKASIEEVVHTKFGNGKLVLVGGIQINLGHPLEDHFMPTFFEIRQQGMDPVDLLKDLRLQ
;
A
#
# COMPACT_ATOMS: atom_id res chain seq x y z
N MET A 1 -66.68 8.02 -10.70
CA MET A 1 -65.60 8.32 -11.66
C MET A 1 -64.69 9.35 -11.00
N GLY A 2 -63.38 9.18 -10.78
CA GLY A 2 -62.43 8.19 -11.24
C GLY A 2 -61.26 8.05 -10.27
N LYS A 3 -60.59 6.89 -10.31
CA LYS A 3 -59.39 6.55 -9.51
C LYS A 3 -58.15 7.03 -10.28
N GLY A 4 -57.40 7.96 -9.72
CA GLY A 4 -56.08 8.36 -10.23
C GLY A 4 -55.02 7.30 -9.88
N ARG A 5 -54.59 6.52 -10.88
CA ARG A 5 -53.46 5.58 -10.76
C ARG A 5 -52.16 6.37 -10.83
N GLY A 6 -51.43 6.47 -9.72
CA GLY A 6 -50.04 6.92 -9.70
C GLY A 6 -49.17 5.96 -10.50
N LYS A 7 -48.60 6.43 -11.62
CA LYS A 7 -47.59 5.68 -12.38
C LYS A 7 -46.29 5.64 -11.57
N GLY A 8 -45.91 4.45 -11.13
CA GLY A 8 -44.61 4.21 -10.51
C GLY A 8 -43.49 4.60 -11.46
N ARG A 9 -42.61 5.50 -11.03
CA ARG A 9 -41.32 5.73 -11.67
C ARG A 9 -40.50 4.45 -11.52
N LYS A 10 -40.30 3.72 -12.62
CA LYS A 10 -39.30 2.65 -12.69
C LYS A 10 -37.95 3.29 -12.39
N ARG A 11 -37.30 2.87 -11.29
CA ARG A 11 -35.87 3.09 -11.08
C ARG A 11 -35.17 2.39 -12.24
N VAL A 12 -34.55 3.17 -13.12
CA VAL A 12 -33.58 2.65 -14.07
C VAL A 12 -32.37 2.26 -13.23
N SER A 13 -32.20 0.97 -12.95
CA SER A 13 -30.92 0.46 -12.51
C SER A 13 -29.96 0.68 -13.68
N VAL A 14 -29.07 1.67 -13.54
CA VAL A 14 -27.92 1.80 -14.43
C VAL A 14 -27.10 0.53 -14.18
N GLY A 15 -27.26 -0.46 -15.05
CA GLY A 15 -26.46 -1.67 -15.00
C GLY A 15 -25.02 -1.24 -15.22
N LEU A 16 -24.20 -1.35 -14.17
CA LEU A 16 -22.76 -1.25 -14.33
C LEU A 16 -22.36 -2.37 -15.31
N SER A 17 -21.61 -2.00 -16.36
CA SER A 17 -20.99 -3.00 -17.23
C SER A 17 -20.24 -4.01 -16.36
N PRO A 18 -20.24 -5.31 -16.73
CA PRO A 18 -19.45 -6.29 -16.00
C PRO A 18 -17.98 -5.83 -15.97
N PRO A 19 -17.25 -6.07 -14.87
CA PRO A 19 -15.84 -5.74 -14.80
C PRO A 19 -15.09 -6.43 -15.94
N LEU A 20 -14.16 -5.72 -16.57
CA LEU A 20 -13.26 -6.26 -17.59
C LEU A 20 -12.43 -7.41 -17.00
N ALA A 21 -12.13 -8.42 -17.81
CA ALA A 21 -11.27 -9.53 -17.38
C ALA A 21 -9.84 -9.04 -17.13
N ALA A 22 -9.07 -9.73 -16.27
CA ALA A 22 -7.71 -9.33 -15.92
C ALA A 22 -6.78 -9.08 -17.13
N PRO A 23 -6.79 -9.90 -18.21
CA PRO A 23 -5.99 -9.61 -19.41
C PRO A 23 -6.41 -8.33 -20.14
N GLU A 24 -7.72 -8.05 -20.20
CA GLU A 24 -8.28 -6.86 -20.85
C GLU A 24 -7.93 -5.60 -20.06
N MET A 25 -7.99 -5.67 -18.72
CA MET A 25 -7.58 -4.58 -17.84
C MET A 25 -6.09 -4.25 -17.99
N LYS A 26 -5.23 -5.27 -18.05
CA LYS A 26 -3.79 -5.08 -18.29
C LYS A 26 -3.53 -4.40 -19.64
N ALA A 27 -4.20 -4.86 -20.70
CA ALA A 27 -4.09 -4.23 -22.02
C ALA A 27 -4.59 -2.78 -22.02
N ALA A 28 -5.64 -2.47 -21.26
CA ALA A 28 -6.12 -1.11 -21.10
C ALA A 28 -5.11 -0.22 -20.36
N PHE A 29 -4.48 -0.71 -19.29
CA PHE A 29 -3.45 0.05 -18.56
C PHE A 29 -2.21 0.31 -19.41
N GLU A 30 -1.78 -0.68 -20.20
CA GLU A 30 -0.70 -0.51 -21.18
C GLU A 30 -1.08 0.55 -22.23
N TRP A 31 -2.29 0.46 -22.78
CA TRP A 31 -2.77 1.43 -23.79
C TRP A 31 -2.87 2.86 -23.26
N LEU A 32 -3.25 3.02 -21.98
CA LEU A 32 -3.28 4.31 -21.29
C LEU A 32 -1.87 4.84 -20.93
N GLY A 33 -0.83 4.03 -21.08
CA GLY A 33 0.54 4.36 -20.69
C GLY A 33 0.81 4.27 -19.18
N TRP A 34 -0.13 3.73 -18.39
CA TRP A 34 0.02 3.58 -16.95
C TRP A 34 0.91 2.39 -16.59
N SER A 35 0.74 1.28 -17.31
CA SER A 35 1.55 0.06 -17.15
C SER A 35 2.59 -0.06 -18.26
N PRO A 36 3.72 -0.74 -17.99
CA PRO A 36 4.75 -0.94 -19.00
C PRO A 36 4.25 -1.80 -20.17
N GLN A 37 4.82 -1.56 -21.35
CA GLN A 37 4.55 -2.37 -22.53
C GLN A 37 4.81 -3.84 -22.27
N LYS A 38 3.97 -4.70 -22.85
CA LYS A 38 4.13 -6.15 -22.76
C LYS A 38 5.55 -6.56 -23.19
N ASP A 39 6.12 -7.53 -22.48
CA ASP A 39 7.45 -8.06 -22.74
C ASP A 39 8.61 -7.03 -22.55
N SER A 40 8.36 -5.84 -22.01
CA SER A 40 9.43 -4.97 -21.54
C SER A 40 10.14 -5.56 -20.31
N PRO A 41 11.37 -5.12 -19.98
CA PRO A 41 12.05 -5.55 -18.77
C PRO A 41 11.25 -5.28 -17.49
N VAL A 42 10.60 -4.11 -17.41
CA VAL A 42 9.75 -3.72 -16.28
C VAL A 42 8.51 -4.62 -16.18
N ALA A 43 7.83 -4.87 -17.30
CA ALA A 43 6.67 -5.78 -17.32
C ALA A 43 7.04 -7.19 -16.83
N ARG A 44 8.17 -7.75 -17.30
CA ARG A 44 8.66 -9.05 -16.83
C ARG A 44 8.97 -9.06 -15.33
N ALA A 45 9.57 -7.98 -14.82
CA ALA A 45 9.88 -7.86 -13.39
C ALA A 45 8.58 -7.85 -12.55
N LEU A 46 7.59 -7.04 -12.94
CA LEU A 46 6.28 -6.99 -12.29
C LEU A 46 5.57 -8.36 -12.33
N GLU A 47 5.49 -8.99 -13.50
CA GLU A 47 4.77 -10.26 -13.66
C GLU A 47 5.42 -11.42 -12.89
N THR A 48 6.75 -11.43 -12.85
CA THR A 48 7.50 -12.52 -12.20
C THR A 48 7.54 -12.37 -10.69
N HIS A 49 7.71 -11.14 -10.19
CA HIS A 49 8.03 -10.90 -8.79
C HIS A 49 6.91 -10.23 -7.99
N PHE A 50 5.98 -9.55 -8.67
CA PHE A 50 4.87 -8.84 -8.05
C PHE A 50 3.52 -9.16 -8.73
N PRO A 51 3.14 -10.45 -8.83
CA PRO A 51 1.92 -10.84 -9.52
C PRO A 51 0.69 -10.24 -8.81
N GLY A 52 -0.08 -9.45 -9.54
CA GLY A 52 -1.24 -8.72 -9.00
C GLY A 52 -0.96 -7.26 -8.68
N ALA A 53 0.27 -6.77 -8.91
CA ALA A 53 0.54 -5.34 -8.98
C ALA A 53 -0.31 -4.67 -10.06
N VAL A 54 -0.89 -3.52 -9.72
CA VAL A 54 -1.74 -2.71 -10.60
C VAL A 54 -1.39 -1.22 -10.45
N PRO A 55 -1.65 -0.38 -11.46
CA PRO A 55 -1.45 1.06 -11.34
C PRO A 55 -2.18 1.66 -10.14
N GLY A 56 -1.55 2.62 -9.46
CA GLY A 56 -2.10 3.30 -8.29
C GLY A 56 -3.48 3.91 -8.55
N SER A 57 -3.67 4.55 -9.72
CA SER A 57 -4.95 5.14 -10.14
C SER A 57 -6.08 4.12 -10.18
N ALA A 58 -5.85 2.98 -10.80
CA ALA A 58 -6.81 1.90 -10.93
C ALA A 58 -7.17 1.31 -9.56
N LEU A 59 -6.17 1.09 -8.71
CA LEU A 59 -6.40 0.53 -7.38
C LEU A 59 -7.13 1.51 -6.47
N THR A 60 -6.77 2.80 -6.47
CA THR A 60 -7.47 3.84 -5.71
C THR A 60 -8.94 3.91 -6.08
N ALA A 61 -9.25 3.91 -7.38
CA ALA A 61 -10.62 3.91 -7.87
C ALA A 61 -11.40 2.66 -7.41
N ARG A 62 -10.78 1.48 -7.49
CA ARG A 62 -11.40 0.23 -7.05
C ARG A 62 -11.62 0.21 -5.53
N LEU A 63 -10.62 0.61 -4.76
CA LEU A 63 -10.70 0.70 -3.30
C LEU A 63 -11.82 1.65 -2.87
N ALA A 64 -11.91 2.83 -3.47
CA ALA A 64 -12.99 3.79 -3.20
C ALA A 64 -14.38 3.18 -3.45
N SER A 65 -14.53 2.40 -4.52
CA SER A 65 -15.79 1.70 -4.82
C SER A 65 -16.14 0.65 -3.77
N VAL A 66 -15.18 -0.17 -3.35
CA VAL A 66 -15.40 -1.20 -2.33
C VAL A 66 -15.72 -0.55 -0.98
N LEU A 67 -14.97 0.47 -0.58
CA LEU A 67 -15.20 1.15 0.70
C LEU A 67 -16.58 1.82 0.77
N ARG A 68 -17.06 2.39 -0.33
CA ARG A 68 -18.44 2.93 -0.43
C ARG A 68 -19.50 1.87 -0.14
N SER A 69 -19.36 0.63 -0.61
CA SER A 69 -20.33 -0.43 -0.29
C SER A 69 -20.33 -0.84 1.18
N HIS A 70 -19.27 -0.50 1.91
CA HIS A 70 -19.17 -0.66 3.36
C HIS A 70 -19.46 0.63 4.15
N GLY A 71 -19.96 1.69 3.50
CA GLY A 71 -20.28 2.96 4.17
C GLY A 71 -19.07 3.80 4.58
N VAL A 72 -17.87 3.45 4.10
CA VAL A 72 -16.63 4.18 4.33
C VAL A 72 -16.41 5.14 3.15
N VAL A 73 -16.54 6.45 3.41
CA VAL A 73 -16.53 7.50 2.37
C VAL A 73 -15.74 8.74 2.83
N PRO A 74 -15.36 9.64 1.91
CA PRO A 74 -14.85 10.95 2.30
C PRO A 74 -15.84 11.70 3.19
N GLY A 75 -15.34 12.41 4.20
CA GLY A 75 -16.13 13.19 5.16
C GLY A 75 -16.59 12.42 6.40
N ASN A 76 -16.66 11.08 6.36
CA ASN A 76 -16.87 10.26 7.56
C ASN A 76 -15.66 9.37 7.92
N SER A 77 -14.54 9.56 7.23
CA SER A 77 -13.34 8.73 7.37
C SER A 77 -12.10 9.60 7.45
N ILE A 78 -11.10 9.18 8.23
CA ILE A 78 -9.78 9.79 8.28
C ILE A 78 -8.71 8.80 7.78
N LEU A 79 -7.73 9.33 7.06
CA LEU A 79 -6.66 8.54 6.45
C LEU A 79 -5.37 8.62 7.28
N GLY A 80 -4.80 7.45 7.55
CA GLY A 80 -3.45 7.28 8.08
C GLY A 80 -2.59 6.54 7.06
N THR A 81 -1.33 6.95 6.92
CA THR A 81 -0.37 6.30 6.01
C THR A 81 0.86 5.81 6.75
N SER A 82 1.15 4.52 6.67
CA SER A 82 2.39 3.92 7.15
C SER A 82 3.22 3.44 5.96
N ILE A 83 3.89 4.39 5.31
CA ILE A 83 4.75 4.20 4.14
C ILE A 83 6.14 4.81 4.40
N CYS A 84 7.11 4.50 3.54
CA CYS A 84 8.48 4.96 3.70
C CYS A 84 8.60 6.49 3.57
N SER A 85 9.51 7.10 4.34
CA SER A 85 9.82 8.54 4.27
C SER A 85 10.44 8.99 2.95
N ASP A 86 10.87 8.05 2.12
CA ASP A 86 11.47 8.31 0.80
C ASP A 86 10.48 9.09 -0.09
N GLU A 87 10.97 10.15 -0.73
CA GLU A 87 10.14 11.13 -1.45
C GLU A 87 9.37 10.52 -2.62
N ILE A 88 9.93 9.46 -3.23
CA ILE A 88 9.32 8.74 -4.37
C ILE A 88 8.02 8.02 -4.00
N ASN A 89 7.65 7.99 -2.71
CA ASN A 89 6.37 7.42 -2.29
C ASN A 89 5.25 8.47 -2.18
N ASN A 90 5.57 9.74 -2.42
CA ASN A 90 4.68 10.88 -2.23
C ASN A 90 4.66 11.78 -3.47
N GLU A 91 5.04 11.26 -4.64
CA GLU A 91 5.05 12.03 -5.88
C GLU A 91 3.61 12.33 -6.32
N ALA A 92 3.48 13.37 -7.14
CA ALA A 92 2.17 13.78 -7.63
C ALA A 92 1.59 12.68 -8.53
N GLY A 93 0.37 12.24 -8.23
CA GLY A 93 -0.28 11.15 -8.97
C GLY A 93 -0.03 9.75 -8.40
N ASP A 94 0.88 9.58 -7.45
CA ASP A 94 1.06 8.29 -6.76
C ASP A 94 -0.16 7.90 -5.94
N MET A 95 -0.26 6.61 -5.59
CA MET A 95 -1.38 6.11 -4.80
C MET A 95 -1.54 6.85 -3.47
N ALA A 96 -0.46 7.20 -2.76
CA ALA A 96 -0.54 7.97 -1.51
C ALA A 96 -1.11 9.38 -1.73
N ASP A 97 -0.68 10.07 -2.79
CA ASP A 97 -1.21 11.38 -3.17
C ASP A 97 -2.68 11.30 -3.57
N GLN A 98 -3.08 10.30 -4.35
CA GLN A 98 -4.46 10.09 -4.75
C GLN A 98 -5.38 9.76 -3.56
N LEU A 99 -4.91 8.94 -2.61
CA LEU A 99 -5.66 8.64 -1.39
C LEU A 99 -5.82 9.89 -0.51
N ARG A 100 -4.78 10.71 -0.40
CA ARG A 100 -4.86 12.02 0.24
C ARG A 100 -5.87 12.93 -0.47
N ALA A 101 -5.84 13.00 -1.79
CA ALA A 101 -6.81 13.78 -2.57
C ALA A 101 -8.25 13.28 -2.35
N TYR A 102 -8.44 11.97 -2.15
CA TYR A 102 -9.75 11.37 -1.94
C TYR A 102 -10.29 11.52 -0.51
N PHE A 103 -9.48 11.21 0.51
CA PHE A 103 -9.91 11.22 1.92
C PHE A 103 -9.63 12.54 2.65
N GLY A 104 -8.77 13.40 2.11
CA GLY A 104 -8.37 14.67 2.71
C GLY A 104 -7.03 14.56 3.45
N GLN A 105 -6.93 15.24 4.59
CA GLN A 105 -5.69 15.30 5.36
C GLN A 105 -5.25 13.92 5.86
N VAL A 106 -3.93 13.74 5.98
CA VAL A 106 -3.30 12.47 6.32
C VAL A 106 -2.64 12.55 7.69
N PHE A 107 -2.82 11.51 8.50
CA PHE A 107 -2.00 11.25 9.67
C PHE A 107 -0.82 10.34 9.28
N THR A 108 0.39 10.86 9.27
CA THR A 108 1.59 10.07 8.92
C THR A 108 1.95 9.14 10.07
N MET A 109 1.83 7.83 9.84
CA MET A 109 2.17 6.78 10.80
C MET A 109 3.56 6.17 10.57
N GLY A 110 4.06 6.29 9.34
CA GLY A 110 5.26 5.60 8.87
C GLY A 110 6.60 6.19 9.34
N GLY A 111 7.64 5.78 8.64
CA GLY A 111 9.02 6.24 8.76
C GLY A 111 9.89 5.43 7.79
N ILE A 112 11.21 5.39 7.95
CA ILE A 112 12.06 4.70 6.97
C ILE A 112 11.68 3.21 6.83
N GLY A 113 11.57 2.72 5.59
CA GLY A 113 11.10 1.36 5.30
C GLY A 113 9.59 1.13 5.43
N GLY A 114 8.81 2.06 6.01
CA GLY A 114 7.34 2.00 6.03
C GLY A 114 6.70 1.43 7.30
N ALA A 115 7.49 1.11 8.32
CA ALA A 115 6.98 0.64 9.61
C ALA A 115 6.24 1.76 10.39
N PRO A 116 5.23 1.41 11.21
CA PRO A 116 4.41 2.39 11.93
C PRO A 116 5.11 2.97 13.16
N PHE A 117 6.18 3.76 12.95
CA PHE A 117 7.03 4.28 14.02
C PHE A 117 6.33 5.28 14.96
N VAL A 118 5.15 5.78 14.60
CA VAL A 118 4.30 6.52 15.54
C VAL A 118 3.87 5.68 16.75
N GLY A 119 3.88 4.35 16.60
CA GLY A 119 3.59 3.39 17.65
C GLY A 119 2.16 3.47 18.19
N ARG A 120 1.91 2.76 19.30
CA ARG A 120 0.60 2.72 19.96
C ARG A 120 0.11 4.09 20.41
N THR A 121 1.03 4.93 20.93
CA THR A 121 0.69 6.29 21.36
C THR A 121 0.21 7.15 20.18
N GLY A 122 0.92 7.10 19.05
CA GLY A 122 0.53 7.86 17.87
C GLY A 122 -0.75 7.33 17.22
N PHE A 123 -0.95 6.02 17.16
CA PHE A 123 -2.24 5.47 16.70
C PHE A 123 -3.39 5.83 17.65
N HIS A 124 -3.16 5.84 18.97
CA HIS A 124 -4.16 6.29 19.93
C HIS A 124 -4.56 7.75 19.68
N ALA A 125 -3.58 8.65 19.49
CA ALA A 125 -3.83 10.04 19.10
C ALA A 125 -4.61 10.14 17.77
N PHE A 126 -4.17 9.40 16.75
CA PHE A 126 -4.85 9.34 15.46
C PHE A 126 -6.32 8.88 15.58
N SER A 127 -6.58 7.84 16.37
CA SER A 127 -7.91 7.27 16.54
C SER A 127 -8.90 8.21 17.25
N HIS A 128 -8.41 9.19 18.01
CA HIS A 128 -9.26 10.25 18.60
C HIS A 128 -9.65 11.34 17.61
N HIS A 129 -8.99 11.43 16.46
CA HIS A 129 -9.34 12.39 15.40
C HIS A 129 -10.47 11.89 14.50
N VAL A 130 -10.96 10.66 14.74
CA VAL A 130 -12.03 10.07 13.93
C VAL A 130 -13.29 10.96 14.02
N PRO A 131 -13.99 11.22 12.91
CA PRO A 131 -15.29 11.90 12.97
C PRO A 131 -16.26 11.14 13.86
N ASP A 132 -17.24 11.82 14.44
CA ASP A 132 -18.25 11.16 15.28
C ASP A 132 -18.98 10.06 14.49
N GLY A 133 -18.89 8.81 14.99
CA GLY A 133 -19.43 7.63 14.29
C GLY A 133 -18.69 7.27 12.99
N GLY A 134 -17.55 7.89 12.73
CA GLY A 134 -16.75 7.76 11.53
C GLY A 134 -15.81 6.55 11.53
N HIS A 135 -14.85 6.57 10.62
CA HIS A 135 -14.00 5.43 10.30
C HIS A 135 -12.53 5.83 10.18
N VAL A 136 -11.66 4.86 10.41
CA VAL A 136 -10.21 5.00 10.23
C VAL A 136 -9.82 4.15 9.02
N VAL A 137 -9.07 4.75 8.09
CA VAL A 137 -8.46 4.04 6.97
C VAL A 137 -6.95 4.12 7.12
N VAL A 138 -6.27 2.98 7.14
CA VAL A 138 -4.80 2.89 7.19
C VAL A 138 -4.31 2.27 5.90
N PHE A 139 -3.53 3.03 5.13
CA PHE A 139 -2.78 2.54 3.98
C PHE A 139 -1.33 2.29 4.40
N PHE A 140 -0.80 1.08 4.17
CA PHE A 140 0.53 0.73 4.68
C PHE A 140 1.29 -0.24 3.79
N GLY A 141 2.61 -0.22 3.91
CA GLY A 141 3.48 -1.15 3.22
C GLY A 141 4.92 -0.65 3.07
N PRO A 142 5.86 -1.55 2.71
CA PRO A 142 7.15 -1.15 2.20
C PRO A 142 7.02 -0.64 0.77
N HIS A 143 8.14 -0.17 0.22
CA HIS A 143 8.25 0.14 -1.19
C HIS A 143 9.48 -0.52 -1.81
N VAL A 144 9.48 -0.65 -3.14
CA VAL A 144 10.61 -1.14 -3.94
C VAL A 144 10.62 -0.47 -5.31
N GLY A 145 11.77 0.03 -5.73
CA GLY A 145 11.93 0.59 -7.07
C GLY A 145 12.14 -0.51 -8.11
N ILE A 146 11.67 -0.29 -9.33
CA ILE A 146 12.09 -1.05 -10.51
C ILE A 146 12.62 -0.07 -11.55
N SER A 147 13.88 -0.23 -11.94
CA SER A 147 14.47 0.63 -12.96
C SER A 147 13.90 0.36 -14.35
N ASN A 148 14.15 1.25 -15.31
CA ASN A 148 13.74 1.06 -16.71
C ASN A 148 14.35 -0.19 -17.36
N ALA A 149 15.49 -0.68 -16.82
CA ALA A 149 16.11 -1.93 -17.23
C ALA A 149 15.48 -3.18 -16.57
N GLY A 150 14.46 -3.00 -15.72
CA GLY A 150 13.82 -4.07 -14.96
C GLY A 150 14.60 -4.51 -13.72
N GLU A 151 15.58 -3.73 -13.25
CA GLU A 151 16.34 -4.04 -12.04
C GLU A 151 15.50 -3.70 -10.80
N ILE A 152 15.17 -4.72 -10.01
CA ILE A 152 14.41 -4.57 -8.77
C ILE A 152 15.33 -4.05 -7.66
N GLY A 153 14.85 -3.08 -6.88
CA GLY A 153 15.61 -2.40 -5.84
C GLY A 153 16.29 -1.12 -6.30
N LYS A 154 16.04 -0.69 -7.55
CA LYS A 154 16.66 0.49 -8.17
C LYS A 154 15.62 1.47 -8.67
N TYR A 155 15.95 2.75 -8.56
CA TYR A 155 15.12 3.84 -9.07
C TYR A 155 15.99 4.98 -9.58
N HIS A 156 15.57 5.61 -10.69
CA HIS A 156 16.24 6.77 -11.26
C HIS A 156 15.56 8.05 -10.76
N ARG A 157 16.18 8.73 -9.80
CA ARG A 157 15.62 9.94 -9.19
C ARG A 157 15.89 11.17 -10.03
N ASP A 158 14.95 12.09 -10.04
CA ASP A 158 15.08 13.37 -10.73
C ASP A 158 16.36 14.12 -10.31
N GLY A 159 17.11 14.59 -11.31
CA GLY A 159 18.36 15.31 -11.11
C GLY A 159 19.58 14.44 -10.77
N GLN A 160 19.45 13.11 -10.71
CA GLN A 160 20.60 12.21 -10.52
C GLN A 160 21.11 11.64 -11.85
N ARG A 161 22.42 11.36 -11.91
CA ARG A 161 23.05 10.74 -13.09
C ARG A 161 22.90 9.22 -13.13
N HIS A 162 22.73 8.61 -11.97
CA HIS A 162 22.76 7.16 -11.79
C HIS A 162 21.58 6.72 -10.94
N GLU A 163 21.17 5.46 -11.13
CA GLU A 163 20.15 4.83 -10.31
C GLU A 163 20.65 4.66 -8.88
N SER A 164 19.74 4.84 -7.93
CA SER A 164 19.98 4.64 -6.50
C SER A 164 19.05 3.56 -5.94
N THR A 165 19.32 3.13 -4.71
CA THR A 165 18.56 2.05 -4.08
C THR A 165 17.18 2.54 -3.64
N ALA A 166 16.15 1.70 -3.84
CA ALA A 166 14.79 1.93 -3.39
C ALA A 166 14.14 0.58 -3.01
N CYS A 167 13.80 0.29 -1.75
CA CYS A 167 13.96 1.12 -0.55
C CYS A 167 15.39 1.13 0.01
N GLY A 168 16.01 2.31 0.12
CA GLY A 168 17.36 2.46 0.66
C GLY A 168 17.51 1.94 2.09
N ALA A 169 16.56 2.24 2.98
CA ALA A 169 16.63 1.85 4.39
C ALA A 169 16.53 0.33 4.60
N VAL A 170 15.58 -0.32 3.93
CA VAL A 170 15.38 -1.78 4.01
C VAL A 170 16.58 -2.52 3.41
N SER A 171 17.09 -2.08 2.24
CA SER A 171 18.28 -2.66 1.63
C SER A 171 19.53 -2.47 2.50
N ALA A 172 19.73 -1.29 3.09
CA ALA A 172 20.84 -1.02 3.99
C ALA A 172 20.74 -1.88 5.27
N ALA A 173 19.55 -2.03 5.85
CA ALA A 173 19.34 -2.86 7.03
C ALA A 173 19.66 -4.32 6.73
N PHE A 174 19.18 -4.84 5.60
CA PHE A 174 19.50 -6.18 5.13
C PHE A 174 21.00 -6.40 4.93
N GLN A 175 21.69 -5.47 4.26
CA GLN A 175 23.14 -5.55 4.06
C GLN A 175 23.89 -5.53 5.40
N GLN A 176 23.51 -4.65 6.32
CA GLN A 176 24.07 -4.60 7.67
C GLN A 176 23.88 -5.93 8.39
N CYS A 177 22.73 -6.58 8.26
CA CYS A 177 22.51 -7.91 8.84
C CYS A 177 23.38 -8.99 8.19
N CYS A 178 23.59 -8.96 6.87
CA CYS A 178 24.52 -9.87 6.19
C CYS A 178 25.97 -9.69 6.68
N GLU A 179 26.33 -8.50 7.13
CA GLU A 179 27.63 -8.18 7.73
C GLU A 179 27.70 -8.49 9.24
N GLY A 180 26.63 -9.08 9.83
CA GLY A 180 26.54 -9.40 11.25
C GLY A 180 26.32 -8.19 12.16
N LYS A 181 25.87 -7.05 11.62
CA LYS A 181 25.71 -5.77 12.33
C LYS A 181 24.30 -5.57 12.91
N HIS A 182 23.79 -6.54 13.67
CA HIS A 182 22.43 -6.49 14.24
C HIS A 182 22.42 -6.89 15.73
N GLY A 183 21.31 -6.62 16.41
CA GLY A 183 21.16 -6.88 17.85
C GLY A 183 21.66 -5.76 18.75
N PRO A 184 21.62 -5.97 20.09
CA PRO A 184 21.77 -4.88 21.07
C PRO A 184 23.08 -4.08 20.96
N SER A 185 24.17 -4.72 20.54
CA SER A 185 25.48 -4.07 20.37
C SER A 185 25.52 -3.06 19.23
N PHE A 186 24.54 -3.10 18.32
CA PHE A 186 24.41 -2.19 17.17
C PHE A 186 23.20 -1.26 17.30
N PHE A 187 22.61 -1.14 18.49
CA PHE A 187 21.58 -0.16 18.75
C PHE A 187 22.17 1.25 18.73
N ASP A 188 21.52 2.17 18.02
CA ASP A 188 21.87 3.59 17.98
C ASP A 188 20.64 4.43 18.34
N ALA A 189 20.75 5.18 19.43
CA ALA A 189 19.68 6.05 19.92
C ALA A 189 19.37 7.23 18.99
N HIS A 190 20.29 7.55 18.07
CA HIS A 190 20.10 8.57 17.03
C HIS A 190 19.64 7.99 15.69
N ASP A 191 19.63 6.66 15.55
CA ASP A 191 19.23 5.93 14.33
C ASP A 191 18.25 4.78 14.64
N VAL A 192 17.33 5.04 15.56
CA VAL A 192 16.44 4.03 16.16
C VAL A 192 15.58 3.29 15.13
N GLN A 193 15.15 3.96 14.06
CA GLN A 193 14.32 3.34 13.03
C GLN A 193 15.11 2.32 12.22
N GLN A 194 16.38 2.61 11.91
CA GLN A 194 17.25 1.69 11.19
C GLN A 194 17.72 0.55 12.09
N SER A 195 18.02 0.82 13.38
CA SER A 195 18.27 -0.23 14.37
C SER A 195 17.11 -1.22 14.45
N TRP A 196 15.87 -0.71 14.49
CA TRP A 196 14.69 -1.54 14.50
C TRP A 196 14.56 -2.38 13.22
N LEU A 197 14.74 -1.78 12.04
CA LEU A 197 14.70 -2.52 10.76
C LEU A 197 15.70 -3.66 10.72
N ARG A 198 16.94 -3.42 11.16
CA ARG A 198 17.97 -4.48 11.24
C ARG A 198 17.52 -5.64 12.11
N ASP A 199 17.05 -5.34 13.32
CA ASP A 199 16.65 -6.35 14.28
C ASP A 199 15.46 -7.19 13.79
N GLN A 200 14.52 -6.57 13.06
CA GLN A 200 13.39 -7.30 12.45
C GLN A 200 13.80 -8.14 11.23
N ILE A 201 14.77 -7.67 10.43
CA ILE A 201 15.23 -8.36 9.22
C ILE A 201 16.21 -9.50 9.55
N ALA A 202 17.03 -9.36 10.59
CA ALA A 202 18.08 -10.32 10.96
C ALA A 202 17.61 -11.79 10.99
N PRO A 203 16.44 -12.14 11.57
CA PRO A 203 15.95 -13.52 11.59
C PRO A 203 15.56 -14.09 10.22
N ARG A 204 15.46 -13.25 9.19
CA ARG A 204 14.98 -13.61 7.84
C ARG A 204 16.08 -13.49 6.77
N VAL A 205 17.32 -13.19 7.15
CA VAL A 205 18.44 -12.98 6.21
C VAL A 205 18.65 -14.19 5.30
N ASP A 206 18.77 -15.39 5.85
CA ASP A 206 19.06 -16.60 5.08
C ASP A 206 17.99 -16.87 4.00
N GLU A 207 16.72 -16.64 4.33
CA GLU A 207 15.60 -16.76 3.40
C GLU A 207 15.68 -15.75 2.25
N VAL A 208 16.16 -14.53 2.53
CA VAL A 208 16.26 -13.45 1.55
C VAL A 208 17.49 -13.64 0.65
N VAL A 209 18.64 -14.04 1.21
CA VAL A 209 19.89 -14.25 0.46
C VAL A 209 19.75 -15.41 -0.54
N THR A 210 19.02 -16.46 -0.19
CA THR A 210 18.84 -17.65 -1.04
C THR A 210 17.72 -17.52 -2.08
N ALA A 211 17.00 -16.40 -2.08
CA ALA A 211 15.89 -16.19 -3.01
C ALA A 211 16.35 -15.92 -4.44
N ARG A 212 15.51 -16.30 -5.41
CA ARG A 212 15.77 -16.09 -6.84
C ARG A 212 16.01 -14.61 -7.19
N ASN A 213 15.33 -13.69 -6.50
CA ASN A 213 15.61 -12.27 -6.57
C ASN A 213 15.56 -11.70 -5.14
N THR A 214 16.73 -11.30 -4.64
CA THR A 214 16.93 -10.82 -3.27
C THR A 214 16.07 -9.60 -2.97
N ASN A 215 16.02 -8.59 -3.85
CA ASN A 215 15.29 -7.35 -3.60
C ASN A 215 13.77 -7.54 -3.62
N ALA A 216 13.26 -8.38 -4.52
CA ALA A 216 11.84 -8.76 -4.51
C ALA A 216 11.47 -9.51 -3.23
N LYS A 217 12.29 -10.49 -2.82
CA LYS A 217 12.05 -11.23 -1.58
C LYS A 217 12.14 -10.32 -0.36
N LEU A 218 13.10 -9.41 -0.34
CA LEU A 218 13.28 -8.44 0.73
C LEU A 218 12.07 -7.52 0.87
N ALA A 219 11.48 -7.05 -0.24
CA ALA A 219 10.25 -6.25 -0.21
C ALA A 219 9.07 -7.04 0.41
N MET A 220 8.92 -8.32 0.06
CA MET A 220 7.91 -9.20 0.65
C MET A 220 8.15 -9.43 2.14
N THR A 221 9.40 -9.70 2.54
CA THR A 221 9.78 -9.86 3.95
C THR A 221 9.53 -8.58 4.75
N ALA A 222 9.84 -7.41 4.19
CA ALA A 222 9.53 -6.13 4.82
C ALA A 222 8.02 -5.94 4.99
N PHE A 223 7.20 -6.38 4.03
CA PHE A 223 5.75 -6.33 4.17
C PHE A 223 5.26 -7.16 5.35
N ASP A 224 5.75 -8.40 5.52
CA ASP A 224 5.38 -9.25 6.66
C ASP A 224 5.72 -8.58 8.00
N ILE A 225 6.91 -7.99 8.11
CA ILE A 225 7.39 -7.26 9.29
C ILE A 225 6.49 -6.06 9.60
N ILE A 226 6.19 -5.25 8.59
CA ILE A 226 5.38 -4.03 8.73
C ILE A 226 3.94 -4.38 9.07
N LYS A 227 3.36 -5.41 8.42
CA LYS A 227 2.02 -5.90 8.73
C LYS A 227 1.91 -6.33 10.20
N ALA A 228 2.85 -7.14 10.68
CA ALA A 228 2.87 -7.57 12.08
C ALA A 228 2.92 -6.35 13.03
N SER A 229 3.78 -5.37 12.71
CA SER A 229 3.90 -4.13 13.49
C SER A 229 2.61 -3.29 13.48
N ILE A 230 1.94 -3.19 12.33
CA ILE A 230 0.63 -2.53 12.21
C ILE A 230 -0.39 -3.23 13.11
N GLU A 231 -0.45 -4.56 13.09
CA GLU A 231 -1.38 -5.35 13.90
C GLU A 231 -1.17 -5.17 15.41
N GLU A 232 0.06 -4.91 15.86
CA GLU A 232 0.37 -4.61 17.26
C GLU A 232 0.05 -3.16 17.69
N VAL A 233 0.00 -2.24 16.73
CA VAL A 233 -0.18 -0.80 16.96
C VAL A 233 -1.66 -0.41 16.91
N VAL A 234 -2.40 -0.96 15.95
CA VAL A 234 -3.79 -0.56 15.70
C VAL A 234 -4.77 -1.20 16.68
N HIS A 235 -5.90 -0.51 16.91
CA HIS A 235 -7.01 -1.02 17.71
C HIS A 235 -8.34 -0.48 17.18
N THR A 236 -9.46 -1.11 17.54
CA THR A 236 -10.81 -0.66 17.17
C THR A 236 -11.53 0.16 18.25
N LYS A 237 -10.82 0.53 19.33
CA LYS A 237 -11.36 1.31 20.46
C LYS A 237 -11.50 2.81 20.16
N PHE A 238 -12.37 3.17 19.22
CA PHE A 238 -12.67 4.56 18.86
C PHE A 238 -14.17 4.78 18.55
N GLY A 239 -15.03 4.06 19.28
CA GLY A 239 -16.48 4.06 19.09
C GLY A 239 -16.95 2.92 18.20
N ASN A 240 -18.09 3.10 17.52
CA ASN A 240 -18.69 2.09 16.65
C ASN A 240 -18.12 2.10 15.22
N GLY A 241 -17.01 2.80 15.01
CA GLY A 241 -16.37 2.97 13.72
C GLY A 241 -15.70 1.70 13.19
N LYS A 242 -15.34 1.74 11.91
CA LYS A 242 -14.58 0.69 11.23
C LYS A 242 -13.13 1.10 11.16
N LEU A 243 -12.23 0.15 11.42
CA LEU A 243 -10.83 0.21 11.07
C LEU A 243 -10.63 -0.52 9.75
N VAL A 244 -10.28 0.22 8.71
CA VAL A 244 -9.94 -0.31 7.39
C VAL A 244 -8.43 -0.38 7.28
N LEU A 245 -7.89 -1.54 6.96
CA LEU A 245 -6.46 -1.76 6.77
C LEU A 245 -6.19 -2.18 5.33
N VAL A 246 -5.46 -1.36 4.57
CA VAL A 246 -5.07 -1.61 3.17
C VAL A 246 -3.56 -1.77 3.12
N GLY A 247 -3.10 -3.01 3.00
CA GLY A 247 -1.69 -3.40 3.03
C GLY A 247 -1.20 -3.98 1.72
N GLY A 248 0.03 -3.65 1.35
CA GLY A 248 0.66 -4.18 0.15
C GLY A 248 2.08 -3.66 -0.04
N ILE A 249 2.60 -3.82 -1.25
CA ILE A 249 3.92 -3.33 -1.63
C ILE A 249 3.73 -2.21 -2.65
N GLN A 250 4.25 -1.03 -2.34
CA GLN A 250 4.36 0.06 -3.32
C GLN A 250 5.55 -0.19 -4.24
N ILE A 251 5.36 -0.02 -5.53
CA ILE A 251 6.36 -0.33 -6.56
C ILE A 251 6.60 0.93 -7.37
N ASN A 252 7.76 1.55 -7.14
CA ASN A 252 8.11 2.81 -7.77
C ASN A 252 8.68 2.58 -9.16
N LEU A 253 8.08 3.18 -10.18
CA LEU A 253 8.47 3.02 -11.58
C LEU A 253 8.94 4.34 -12.19
N GLY A 254 9.84 4.24 -13.17
CA GLY A 254 10.30 5.44 -13.89
C GLY A 254 9.21 6.04 -14.78
N HIS A 255 9.17 7.37 -14.86
CA HIS A 255 8.30 8.08 -15.79
C HIS A 255 8.48 7.61 -17.25
N PRO A 256 7.40 7.52 -18.04
CA PRO A 256 6.05 8.02 -17.76
C PRO A 256 5.10 7.00 -17.08
N LEU A 257 5.62 5.85 -16.62
CA LEU A 257 4.79 4.82 -16.01
C LEU A 257 4.20 5.32 -14.68
N GLU A 258 3.00 4.85 -14.34
CA GLU A 258 2.45 5.07 -13.00
C GLU A 258 3.07 4.09 -12.02
N ASP A 259 3.30 4.54 -10.79
CA ASP A 259 3.59 3.66 -9.67
C ASP A 259 2.52 2.58 -9.53
N HIS A 260 2.99 1.36 -9.29
CA HIS A 260 2.11 0.23 -9.06
C HIS A 260 2.01 -0.07 -7.57
N PHE A 261 0.92 -0.72 -7.20
CA PHE A 261 0.76 -1.28 -5.86
C PHE A 261 0.30 -2.72 -5.99
N MET A 262 0.95 -3.61 -5.24
CA MET A 262 0.54 -4.99 -5.11
C MET A 262 -0.21 -5.18 -3.79
N PRO A 263 -1.55 -5.21 -3.78
CA PRO A 263 -2.31 -5.44 -2.57
C PRO A 263 -2.12 -6.89 -2.10
N THR A 264 -1.70 -7.06 -0.85
CA THR A 264 -1.49 -8.37 -0.21
C THR A 264 -2.36 -8.55 1.03
N PHE A 265 -2.98 -7.48 1.51
CA PHE A 265 -3.83 -7.49 2.69
C PHE A 265 -4.91 -6.42 2.59
N PHE A 266 -6.17 -6.79 2.85
CA PHE A 266 -7.24 -5.81 2.92
C PHE A 266 -8.34 -6.29 3.86
N GLU A 267 -8.47 -5.63 5.01
CA GLU A 267 -9.44 -6.01 6.04
C GLU A 267 -10.26 -4.83 6.53
N ILE A 268 -11.50 -5.10 6.91
CA ILE A 268 -12.31 -4.23 7.75
C ILE A 268 -12.48 -4.88 9.12
N ARG A 269 -12.17 -4.13 10.17
CA ARG A 269 -12.29 -4.54 11.57
C ARG A 269 -13.25 -3.60 12.29
N GLN A 270 -14.05 -4.14 13.21
CA GLN A 270 -14.96 -3.38 14.06
C GLN A 270 -15.00 -4.01 15.45
N GLN A 271 -15.13 -3.20 16.50
CA GLN A 271 -15.13 -3.72 17.87
C GLN A 271 -16.29 -4.72 18.08
N GLY A 272 -15.95 -5.91 18.58
CA GLY A 272 -16.94 -6.98 18.84
C GLY A 272 -17.40 -7.75 17.60
N MET A 273 -16.77 -7.54 16.45
CA MET A 273 -17.04 -8.26 15.21
C MET A 273 -15.78 -8.95 14.70
N ASP A 274 -15.94 -10.08 14.04
CA ASP A 274 -14.84 -10.75 13.35
C ASP A 274 -14.33 -9.88 12.18
N PRO A 275 -13.00 -9.84 11.93
CA PRO A 275 -12.45 -9.18 10.75
C PRO A 275 -13.05 -9.71 9.45
N VAL A 276 -13.29 -8.81 8.49
CA VAL A 276 -13.76 -9.14 7.15
C VAL A 276 -12.62 -8.94 6.16
N ASP A 277 -12.15 -10.03 5.55
CA ASP A 277 -11.17 -10.00 4.46
C ASP A 277 -11.85 -9.64 3.13
N LEU A 278 -11.38 -8.55 2.51
CA LEU A 278 -11.87 -8.00 1.26
C LEU A 278 -10.80 -8.01 0.15
N LEU A 279 -9.66 -8.68 0.34
CA LEU A 279 -8.55 -8.65 -0.61
C LEU A 279 -8.96 -9.10 -2.01
N LYS A 280 -9.83 -10.12 -2.10
CA LYS A 280 -10.39 -10.61 -3.36
C LYS A 280 -11.15 -9.53 -4.15
N ASP A 281 -11.68 -8.52 -3.46
CA ASP A 281 -12.43 -7.44 -4.07
C ASP A 281 -11.53 -6.40 -4.73
N LEU A 282 -10.22 -6.42 -4.46
CA LEU A 282 -9.22 -5.58 -5.14
C LEU A 282 -8.53 -6.27 -6.33
N ARG A 283 -8.67 -7.59 -6.45
CA ARG A 283 -8.02 -8.36 -7.52
C ARG A 283 -8.74 -8.16 -8.85
N LEU A 284 -7.96 -8.02 -9.92
CA LEU A 284 -8.46 -8.17 -11.28
C LEU A 284 -8.87 -9.64 -11.44
N GLN A 285 -10.16 -9.91 -11.66
CA GLN A 285 -10.71 -11.25 -11.87
C GLN A 285 -10.45 -11.74 -13.29
#